data_AF-A0A9P9C3H6-F1
#
_entry.id   AF-A0A9P9C3H6-F1
#
_cell.length_a   1.000
_cell.length_b   1.000
_cell.length_c   1.000
_cell.angle_alpha   90.00
_cell.angle_beta   90.00
_cell.angle_gamma   90.00
#
_symmetry.space_group_name_H-M   'P 1'
#
loop_
_entity.id
_entity.type
_entity.pdbx_description
1 polymer ?
#
loop_
_entity_poly.entity_id
_entity_poly.type
_entity_poly.pdbx_seq_one_letter_code
_entity_poly.pdbx_strand_id
1 'polypeptide(L)'
;SPTGRHAGTFEGPWLTMQLSPSCGIGLFSFVVFSFCRRRWPLLFSPRTKLKDFSPHEAHLGNSSSAWIIPTIHISELSVLQIVGLDAAVLLNFLKTSFYLFLSCALLILMPINYYVGKSLVDGDDWISDGLDGGKPSPPPPDWHDLITDANAFLVVQFIFTCAFSLLTMRFLLANYHRFVRARQLFSLELVHSIAACTVLVSFLPPHLRGECALVTYYENMGFAVESVSVCHDVGALMPHLDKCMAALLKLEHSWTKYVGNPCAVEA
;
A
#
# COMPACT_ATOMS: atom_id res chain seq x y z
N SER A 1 -34.28 -42.53 -19.46
CA SER A 1 -32.88 -42.10 -19.64
C SER A 1 -32.72 -40.69 -19.10
N PRO A 2 -32.11 -40.50 -17.93
CA PRO A 2 -31.67 -39.18 -17.52
C PRO A 2 -30.17 -39.21 -17.21
N THR A 3 -29.36 -38.58 -18.05
CA THR A 3 -27.96 -38.24 -17.75
C THR A 3 -27.86 -36.72 -17.68
N GLY A 4 -28.41 -36.15 -16.60
CA GLY A 4 -28.10 -34.80 -16.17
C GLY A 4 -26.88 -34.83 -15.25
N ARG A 5 -25.67 -34.70 -15.82
CA ARG A 5 -24.47 -34.43 -15.02
C ARG A 5 -24.63 -33.03 -14.43
N HIS A 6 -24.98 -32.96 -13.15
CA HIS A 6 -24.85 -31.75 -12.37
C HIS A 6 -23.35 -31.43 -12.27
N ALA A 7 -22.90 -30.43 -13.02
CA ALA A 7 -21.66 -29.74 -12.70
C ALA A 7 -21.83 -29.20 -11.27
N GLY A 8 -21.03 -29.69 -10.33
CA GLY A 8 -21.08 -29.28 -8.93
C GLY A 8 -20.97 -27.76 -8.84
N THR A 9 -22.08 -27.09 -8.59
CA THR A 9 -22.12 -25.66 -8.34
C THR A 9 -21.36 -25.41 -7.04
N PHE A 10 -20.33 -24.57 -7.14
CA PHE A 10 -19.53 -24.06 -6.02
C PHE A 10 -20.36 -23.09 -5.16
N GLU A 11 -21.58 -23.45 -4.79
CA GLU A 11 -22.43 -22.65 -3.89
C GLU A 11 -22.18 -23.06 -2.45
N GLY A 12 -21.06 -22.56 -1.93
CA GLY A 12 -20.79 -22.57 -0.50
C GLY A 12 -21.55 -21.45 0.21
N PRO A 13 -22.40 -21.73 1.22
CA PRO A 13 -23.07 -20.69 2.03
C PRO A 13 -22.08 -19.70 2.66
N TRP A 14 -20.87 -20.15 2.99
CA TRP A 14 -19.84 -19.33 3.62
C TRP A 14 -19.24 -18.29 2.67
N LEU A 15 -19.06 -18.63 1.40
CA LEU A 15 -18.40 -17.78 0.41
C LEU A 15 -19.34 -16.63 0.02
N THR A 16 -20.62 -16.94 -0.20
CA THR A 16 -21.66 -15.94 -0.47
C THR A 16 -21.87 -15.01 0.72
N MET A 17 -21.84 -15.53 1.95
CA MET A 17 -21.91 -14.74 3.18
C MET A 17 -20.71 -13.81 3.39
N GLN A 18 -19.52 -14.14 2.89
CA GLN A 18 -18.33 -13.29 3.02
C GLN A 18 -18.23 -12.26 1.88
N LEU A 19 -18.56 -12.66 0.65
CA LEU A 19 -18.51 -11.77 -0.52
C LEU A 19 -19.61 -10.72 -0.50
N SER A 20 -20.82 -11.06 -0.07
CA SER A 20 -21.95 -10.13 -0.01
C SER A 20 -21.65 -8.86 0.81
N PRO A 21 -21.25 -8.94 2.10
CA PRO A 21 -20.93 -7.76 2.90
C PRO A 21 -19.66 -7.06 2.40
N SER A 22 -18.63 -7.80 1.97
CA SER A 22 -17.39 -7.19 1.47
C SER A 22 -17.63 -6.38 0.20
N CYS A 23 -18.45 -6.90 -0.72
CA CYS A 23 -18.87 -6.19 -1.92
C CYS A 23 -19.77 -5.00 -1.58
N GLY A 24 -20.73 -5.18 -0.67
CA GLY A 24 -21.62 -4.10 -0.21
C GLY A 24 -20.86 -2.94 0.42
N ILE A 25 -19.92 -3.21 1.34
CA ILE A 25 -19.08 -2.20 1.99
C ILE A 25 -18.14 -1.54 0.97
N GLY A 26 -17.58 -2.32 0.04
CA GLY A 26 -16.73 -1.80 -1.04
C GLY A 26 -17.47 -0.83 -1.96
N LEU A 27 -18.66 -1.21 -2.43
CA LEU A 27 -19.51 -0.37 -3.27
C LEU A 27 -19.99 0.88 -2.52
N PHE A 28 -20.40 0.74 -1.27
CA PHE A 28 -20.81 1.87 -0.44
C PHE A 28 -19.66 2.87 -0.25
N SER A 29 -18.48 2.39 0.13
CA SER A 29 -17.28 3.21 0.29
C SER A 29 -16.89 3.90 -1.02
N PHE A 30 -16.96 3.19 -2.14
CA PHE A 30 -16.68 3.73 -3.47
C PHE A 30 -17.64 4.87 -3.85
N VAL A 31 -18.94 4.72 -3.57
CA VAL A 31 -19.96 5.75 -3.84
C VAL A 31 -19.73 6.98 -2.94
N VAL A 32 -19.53 6.78 -1.64
CA VAL A 32 -19.24 7.86 -0.69
C VAL A 32 -17.98 8.61 -1.08
N PHE A 33 -16.91 7.90 -1.40
CA PHE A 33 -15.66 8.49 -1.86
C PHE A 33 -15.84 9.32 -3.13
N SER A 34 -16.54 8.76 -4.13
CA SER A 34 -16.78 9.45 -5.41
C SER A 34 -17.62 10.71 -5.21
N PHE A 35 -18.58 10.69 -4.28
CA PHE A 35 -19.38 11.86 -3.92
C PHE A 35 -18.55 12.93 -3.18
N CYS A 36 -17.83 12.55 -2.11
CA CYS A 36 -17.02 13.46 -1.31
C CYS A 36 -15.93 14.15 -2.15
N ARG A 37 -15.27 13.40 -3.04
CA ARG A 37 -14.25 13.94 -3.96
C ARG A 37 -14.81 15.04 -4.87
N ARG A 38 -16.04 14.88 -5.38
CA ARG A 38 -16.69 15.87 -6.24
C ARG A 38 -17.15 17.10 -5.44
N ARG A 39 -17.64 16.90 -4.22
CA ARG A 39 -18.19 17.96 -3.37
C ARG A 39 -17.11 18.86 -2.76
N TRP A 40 -15.94 18.31 -2.42
CA TRP A 40 -14.85 19.03 -1.73
C TRP A 40 -13.48 18.88 -2.41
N PRO A 41 -13.30 19.40 -3.65
CA PRO A 41 -12.05 19.27 -4.38
C PRO A 41 -10.85 19.93 -3.67
N LEU A 42 -11.07 20.95 -2.85
CA LEU A 42 -10.01 21.59 -2.07
C LEU A 42 -9.35 20.64 -1.06
N LEU A 43 -10.13 19.73 -0.45
CA LEU A 43 -9.62 18.75 0.51
C LEU A 43 -8.93 17.57 -0.20
N PHE A 44 -9.49 17.13 -1.33
CA PHE A 44 -9.04 15.92 -2.02
C PHE A 44 -7.94 16.15 -3.06
N SER A 45 -7.77 17.37 -3.57
CA SER A 45 -6.73 17.71 -4.53
C SER A 45 -6.05 19.05 -4.23
N PRO A 46 -5.55 19.29 -3.00
CA PRO A 46 -4.94 20.56 -2.62
C PRO A 46 -3.68 20.86 -3.46
N ARG A 47 -2.88 19.84 -3.77
CA ARG A 47 -1.66 19.99 -4.57
C ARG A 47 -1.93 20.50 -5.98
N THR A 48 -3.04 20.10 -6.60
CA THR A 48 -3.43 20.56 -7.95
C THR A 48 -3.91 22.01 -8.00
N LYS A 49 -4.13 22.64 -6.84
CA LYS A 49 -4.55 24.03 -6.71
C LYS A 49 -3.40 24.96 -6.32
N LEU A 50 -2.19 24.43 -6.14
CA LEU A 50 -0.98 25.23 -5.98
C LEU A 50 -0.56 25.80 -7.35
N LYS A 51 -0.09 27.06 -7.34
CA LYS A 51 0.19 27.87 -8.55
C LYS A 51 1.13 27.18 -9.55
N ASP A 52 2.06 26.37 -9.07
CA ASP A 52 3.08 25.70 -9.90
C ASP A 52 2.72 24.24 -10.28
N PHE A 53 1.63 23.70 -9.71
CA PHE A 53 1.17 22.32 -9.92
C PHE A 53 -0.21 22.25 -10.56
N SER A 54 -0.78 23.36 -10.99
CA SER A 54 -2.09 23.38 -11.62
C SER A 54 -2.00 22.70 -12.99
N PRO A 55 -2.47 21.44 -13.13
CA PRO A 55 -2.53 20.84 -14.45
C PRO A 55 -3.67 21.57 -15.14
N HIS A 56 -3.37 22.21 -16.27
CA HIS A 56 -4.38 22.69 -17.22
C HIS A 56 -5.46 21.61 -17.32
N GLU A 57 -6.70 21.96 -16.94
CA GLU A 57 -7.83 21.05 -16.69
C GLU A 57 -7.81 19.83 -17.64
N ALA A 58 -7.14 18.75 -17.21
CA ALA A 58 -7.16 17.52 -17.96
C ALA A 58 -8.56 16.96 -17.77
N HIS A 59 -9.42 17.24 -18.74
CA HIS A 59 -10.83 16.88 -18.86
C HIS A 59 -11.16 15.56 -18.16
N LEU A 60 -11.39 15.62 -16.85
CA LEU A 60 -11.96 14.51 -16.11
C LEU A 60 -13.42 14.55 -16.53
N GLY A 61 -13.79 13.67 -17.47
CA GLY A 61 -15.17 13.53 -17.92
C GLY A 61 -16.10 13.52 -16.69
N ASN A 62 -17.26 14.16 -16.81
CA ASN A 62 -18.19 14.47 -15.70
C ASN A 62 -18.80 13.22 -15.01
N SER A 63 -18.23 12.03 -15.23
CA SER A 63 -18.64 10.75 -14.68
C SER A 63 -17.95 10.48 -13.34
N SER A 64 -18.70 9.95 -12.37
CA SER A 64 -18.25 9.68 -11.00
C SER A 64 -17.11 8.65 -10.91
N SER A 65 -16.94 7.79 -11.92
CA SER A 65 -15.89 6.77 -11.99
C SER A 65 -14.76 7.08 -12.99
N ALA A 66 -14.79 8.26 -13.63
CA ALA A 66 -13.80 8.65 -14.64
C ALA A 66 -12.36 8.75 -14.08
N TRP A 67 -12.20 8.79 -12.76
CA TRP A 67 -10.88 8.86 -12.11
C TRP A 67 -10.11 7.55 -12.11
N ILE A 68 -10.78 6.41 -12.24
CA ILE A 68 -10.16 5.09 -12.06
C ILE A 68 -9.16 4.81 -13.17
N ILE A 69 -9.55 5.03 -14.43
CA ILE A 69 -8.73 4.73 -15.61
C ILE A 69 -7.42 5.55 -15.57
N PRO A 70 -7.44 6.88 -15.37
CA PRO A 70 -6.21 7.66 -15.22
C PRO A 70 -5.33 7.20 -14.06
N THR A 71 -5.91 6.78 -12.93
CA THR A 71 -5.15 6.29 -11.77
C THR A 71 -4.44 4.97 -12.05
N ILE A 72 -5.03 4.08 -12.85
CA ILE A 72 -4.41 2.79 -13.19
C ILE A 72 -3.37 2.95 -14.32
N HIS A 73 -3.58 3.87 -15.25
CA HIS A 73 -2.69 4.09 -16.39
C HIS A 73 -1.46 4.95 -16.10
N ILE A 74 -1.32 5.48 -14.89
CA ILE A 74 -0.18 6.35 -14.58
C ILE A 74 1.13 5.57 -14.57
N SER A 75 2.15 6.10 -15.23
CA SER A 75 3.45 5.45 -15.30
C SER A 75 4.16 5.50 -13.95
N GLU A 76 4.89 4.45 -13.59
CA GLU A 76 5.63 4.36 -12.32
C GLU A 76 6.67 5.50 -12.18
N LEU A 77 7.24 5.96 -13.30
CA LEU A 77 8.17 7.10 -13.36
C LEU A 77 7.45 8.44 -13.08
N SER A 78 6.26 8.64 -13.64
CA SER A 78 5.45 9.83 -13.34
C SER A 78 5.02 9.86 -11.87
N VAL A 79 4.68 8.70 -11.29
CA VAL A 79 4.35 8.60 -9.86
C VAL A 79 5.57 8.98 -9.00
N LEU A 80 6.76 8.50 -9.37
CA LEU A 80 8.01 8.82 -8.66
C LEU A 80 8.27 10.33 -8.62
N GLN A 81 8.09 11.03 -9.74
CA GLN A 81 8.33 12.48 -9.84
C GLN A 81 7.26 13.33 -9.12
N ILE A 82 5.99 12.89 -9.14
CA ILE A 82 4.87 13.68 -8.58
C ILE A 82 4.69 13.44 -7.07
N VAL A 83 4.82 12.20 -6.62
CA VAL A 83 4.47 11.81 -5.24
C VAL A 83 5.72 11.64 -4.36
N GLY A 84 6.88 11.42 -4.98
CA GLY A 84 8.16 11.16 -4.31
C GLY A 84 8.46 9.67 -4.14
N LEU A 85 9.70 9.37 -3.74
CA LEU A 85 10.23 8.00 -3.64
C LEU A 85 9.43 7.14 -2.66
N ASP A 86 9.19 7.61 -1.44
CA ASP A 86 8.57 6.81 -0.38
C ASP A 86 7.17 6.32 -0.75
N ALA A 87 6.32 7.22 -1.25
CA ALA A 87 4.97 6.89 -1.68
C ALA A 87 4.96 5.98 -2.91
N ALA A 88 5.85 6.18 -3.88
CA ALA A 88 5.99 5.30 -5.03
C ALA A 88 6.41 3.88 -4.63
N VAL A 89 7.27 3.76 -3.61
CA VAL A 89 7.71 2.47 -3.05
C VAL A 89 6.58 1.78 -2.31
N LEU A 90 5.81 2.50 -1.49
CA LEU A 90 4.63 1.97 -0.81
C LEU A 90 3.59 1.46 -1.83
N LEU A 91 3.34 2.22 -2.90
CA LEU A 91 2.41 1.83 -3.95
C LEU A 91 2.88 0.56 -4.67
N ASN A 92 4.16 0.47 -5.02
CA ASN A 92 4.73 -0.73 -5.65
C ASN A 92 4.70 -1.94 -4.72
N PHE A 93 4.91 -1.74 -3.42
CA PHE A 93 4.76 -2.78 -2.41
C PHE A 93 3.32 -3.28 -2.33
N LEU A 94 2.33 -2.39 -2.25
CA LEU A 94 0.90 -2.76 -2.22
C LEU A 94 0.47 -3.47 -3.51
N LYS A 95 0.88 -2.96 -4.67
CA LYS A 95 0.62 -3.56 -5.99
C LYS A 95 1.19 -4.98 -6.05
N THR A 96 2.44 -5.17 -5.64
CA THR A 96 3.09 -6.49 -5.66
C THR A 96 2.48 -7.44 -4.63
N SER A 97 2.13 -6.94 -3.45
CA SER A 97 1.42 -7.69 -2.41
C SER A 97 0.06 -8.19 -2.90
N PHE A 98 -0.71 -7.33 -3.58
CA PHE A 98 -1.97 -7.72 -4.21
C PHE A 98 -1.79 -8.86 -5.23
N TYR A 99 -0.79 -8.75 -6.13
CA TYR A 99 -0.49 -9.82 -7.08
C TYR A 99 0.01 -11.11 -6.41
N LEU A 100 0.75 -11.00 -5.31
CA LEU A 100 1.19 -12.15 -4.52
C LEU A 100 -0.03 -12.86 -3.93
N PHE A 101 -0.92 -12.15 -3.24
CA PHE A 101 -2.11 -12.77 -2.65
C PHE A 101 -3.05 -13.33 -3.71
N LEU A 102 -3.22 -12.65 -4.84
CA LEU A 102 -4.02 -13.15 -5.96
C LEU A 102 -3.42 -14.42 -6.56
N SER A 103 -2.11 -14.44 -6.80
CA SER A 103 -1.43 -15.63 -7.35
C SER A 103 -1.41 -16.79 -6.36
N CYS A 104 -1.25 -16.54 -5.07
CA CYS A 104 -1.39 -17.55 -4.01
C CYS A 104 -2.81 -18.13 -3.99
N ALA A 105 -3.84 -17.28 -4.04
CA ALA A 105 -5.23 -17.71 -4.04
C ALA A 105 -5.55 -18.61 -5.24
N LEU A 106 -5.07 -18.25 -6.43
CA LEU A 106 -5.35 -19.01 -7.66
C LEU A 106 -4.47 -20.27 -7.82
N LEU A 107 -3.18 -20.17 -7.55
CA LEU A 107 -2.23 -21.26 -7.81
C LEU A 107 -2.14 -22.27 -6.66
N ILE A 108 -2.46 -21.85 -5.44
CA ILE A 108 -2.23 -22.66 -4.25
C ILE A 108 -3.55 -22.97 -3.54
N LEU A 109 -4.37 -21.95 -3.26
CA LEU A 109 -5.61 -22.12 -2.50
C LEU A 109 -6.76 -22.75 -3.32
N MET A 110 -6.88 -22.42 -4.60
CA MET A 110 -7.93 -23.00 -5.45
C MET A 110 -7.72 -24.51 -5.71
N PRO A 111 -6.51 -25.00 -6.06
CA PRO A 111 -6.31 -26.42 -6.32
C PRO A 111 -6.49 -27.25 -5.05
N ILE A 112 -6.00 -26.79 -3.88
CA ILE A 112 -6.17 -27.54 -2.63
C ILE A 112 -7.65 -27.62 -2.23
N ASN A 113 -8.40 -26.55 -2.39
CA ASN A 113 -9.84 -26.56 -2.13
C ASN A 113 -10.56 -27.55 -3.06
N TYR A 114 -10.10 -27.69 -4.30
CA TYR A 114 -10.63 -28.67 -5.24
C TYR A 114 -10.25 -30.12 -4.86
N TYR A 115 -8.99 -30.39 -4.53
CA TYR A 115 -8.53 -31.75 -4.16
C TYR A 115 -9.13 -32.22 -2.83
N VAL A 116 -9.13 -31.37 -1.81
CA VAL A 116 -9.74 -31.68 -0.50
C VAL A 116 -11.26 -31.78 -0.63
N GLY A 117 -11.89 -30.86 -1.37
CA GLY A 117 -13.34 -30.90 -1.63
C GLY A 117 -13.75 -32.18 -2.36
N LYS A 118 -12.95 -32.66 -3.33
CA LYS A 118 -13.20 -33.94 -3.99
C LYS A 118 -13.02 -35.13 -3.05
N SER A 119 -11.99 -35.14 -2.21
CA SER A 119 -11.75 -36.23 -1.25
C SER A 119 -12.88 -36.40 -0.24
N LEU A 120 -13.56 -35.31 0.13
CA LEU A 120 -14.72 -35.34 1.03
C LEU A 120 -16.00 -35.85 0.34
N VAL A 121 -16.13 -35.65 -0.98
CA VAL A 121 -17.30 -36.11 -1.76
C VAL A 121 -17.18 -37.58 -2.17
N ASP A 122 -16.01 -38.02 -2.66
CA ASP A 122 -15.76 -39.45 -2.92
C ASP A 122 -15.71 -40.25 -1.60
N GLY A 123 -15.35 -39.59 -0.50
CA GLY A 123 -15.35 -40.14 0.85
C GLY A 123 -16.71 -40.10 1.56
N ASP A 124 -17.84 -39.90 0.88
CA ASP A 124 -19.20 -40.04 1.47
C ASP A 124 -20.02 -41.19 0.82
N ASP A 125 -19.43 -41.86 -0.17
CA ASP A 125 -19.98 -43.10 -0.76
C ASP A 125 -19.99 -44.27 0.23
N TRP A 126 -19.35 -44.15 1.40
CA TRP A 126 -19.42 -45.15 2.47
C TRP A 126 -20.63 -44.99 3.41
N ILE A 127 -21.27 -43.81 3.45
CA ILE A 127 -22.48 -43.59 4.28
C ILE A 127 -23.75 -43.85 3.47
N SER A 128 -23.69 -43.66 2.14
CA SER A 128 -24.87 -43.76 1.26
C SER A 128 -25.24 -45.20 0.87
N ASP A 129 -24.33 -46.18 1.00
CA ASP A 129 -24.61 -47.62 0.71
C ASP A 129 -25.30 -48.35 1.90
N GLY A 130 -25.72 -47.62 2.94
CA GLY A 130 -26.35 -48.19 4.15
C GLY A 130 -27.87 -48.37 4.09
N LEU A 131 -28.54 -47.98 3.00
CA LEU A 131 -30.00 -48.10 2.84
C LEU A 131 -30.43 -49.16 1.82
N ASP A 132 -29.51 -49.85 1.15
CA ASP A 132 -29.82 -51.00 0.29
C ASP A 132 -29.29 -52.28 0.94
N GLY A 133 -30.21 -53.08 1.47
CA GLY A 133 -29.88 -54.24 2.30
C GLY A 133 -29.12 -55.31 1.52
N GLY A 134 -27.88 -55.61 1.94
CA GLY A 134 -27.24 -56.87 1.56
C GLY A 134 -25.73 -56.89 1.30
N LYS A 135 -24.91 -55.99 1.85
CA LYS A 135 -23.43 -56.16 1.80
C LYS A 135 -22.80 -56.14 3.19
N PRO A 136 -21.80 -57.01 3.45
CA PRO A 136 -21.11 -57.07 4.74
C PRO A 136 -20.37 -55.74 4.99
N SER A 137 -20.49 -55.25 6.23
CA SER A 137 -19.80 -54.06 6.74
C SER A 137 -18.32 -54.04 6.36
N PRO A 138 -17.76 -52.91 5.90
CA PRO A 138 -16.33 -52.80 5.69
C PRO A 138 -15.57 -52.98 7.03
N PRO A 139 -14.39 -53.61 7.02
CA PRO A 139 -13.57 -53.73 8.22
C PRO A 139 -13.21 -52.34 8.79
N PRO A 140 -13.01 -52.21 10.12
CA PRO A 140 -12.56 -50.96 10.71
C PRO A 140 -11.26 -50.52 10.01
N PRO A 141 -11.10 -49.21 9.72
CA PRO A 141 -9.92 -48.73 9.00
C PRO A 141 -8.66 -49.13 9.75
N ASP A 142 -7.74 -49.81 9.06
CA ASP A 142 -6.49 -50.25 9.64
C ASP A 142 -5.72 -49.03 10.14
N TRP A 143 -5.15 -49.13 11.35
CA TRP A 143 -4.35 -48.06 11.97
C TRP A 143 -3.20 -47.58 11.06
N HIS A 144 -2.71 -48.46 10.18
CA HIS A 144 -1.73 -48.12 9.14
C HIS A 144 -2.30 -47.22 8.03
N ASP A 145 -3.56 -47.38 7.63
CA ASP A 145 -4.20 -46.52 6.64
C ASP A 145 -4.45 -45.12 7.20
N LEU A 146 -4.84 -45.03 8.48
CA LEU A 146 -5.00 -43.73 9.15
C LEU A 146 -3.67 -42.98 9.29
N ILE A 147 -2.58 -43.70 9.58
CA ILE A 147 -1.23 -43.13 9.62
C ILE A 147 -0.76 -42.72 8.22
N THR A 148 -1.07 -43.51 7.19
CA THR A 148 -0.68 -43.22 5.81
C THR A 148 -1.40 -41.98 5.28
N ASP A 149 -2.70 -41.84 5.57
CA ASP A 149 -3.50 -40.67 5.21
C ASP A 149 -3.06 -39.42 5.98
N ALA A 150 -2.82 -39.53 7.29
CA ALA A 150 -2.28 -38.43 8.10
C ALA A 150 -0.89 -37.99 7.61
N ASN A 151 -0.01 -38.93 7.28
CA ASN A 151 1.31 -38.63 6.72
C ASN A 151 1.20 -37.97 5.33
N ALA A 152 0.28 -38.42 4.47
CA ALA A 152 0.03 -37.80 3.18
C ALA A 152 -0.45 -36.35 3.33
N PHE A 153 -1.37 -36.10 4.26
CA PHE A 153 -1.85 -34.75 4.57
C PHE A 153 -0.73 -33.83 5.07
N LEU A 154 0.11 -34.29 6.00
CA LEU A 154 1.26 -33.54 6.49
C LEU A 154 2.28 -33.24 5.39
N VAL A 155 2.54 -34.20 4.50
CA VAL A 155 3.44 -34.00 3.35
C VAL A 155 2.87 -32.97 2.37
N VAL A 156 1.57 -33.01 2.10
CA VAL A 156 0.89 -32.01 1.25
C VAL A 156 0.98 -30.61 1.87
N GLN A 157 0.75 -30.47 3.17
CA GLN A 157 0.88 -29.19 3.88
C GLN A 157 2.32 -28.66 3.90
N PHE A 158 3.30 -29.55 4.01
CA PHE A 158 4.71 -29.18 3.95
C PHE A 158 5.09 -28.67 2.54
N ILE A 159 4.74 -29.42 1.49
CA ILE A 159 4.95 -29.01 0.09
C ILE A 159 4.24 -27.68 -0.19
N PHE A 160 3.02 -27.49 0.31
CA PHE A 160 2.27 -26.24 0.24
C PHE A 160 3.06 -25.08 0.84
N THR A 161 3.54 -25.24 2.07
CA THR A 161 4.26 -24.18 2.79
C THR A 161 5.56 -23.84 2.09
N CYS A 162 6.28 -24.85 1.58
CA CYS A 162 7.48 -24.66 0.76
C CYS A 162 7.16 -23.91 -0.55
N ALA A 163 6.11 -24.31 -1.28
CA ALA A 163 5.71 -23.67 -2.53
C ALA A 163 5.28 -22.21 -2.32
N PHE A 164 4.47 -21.95 -1.29
CA PHE A 164 4.05 -20.60 -0.89
C PHE A 164 5.25 -19.73 -0.50
N SER A 165 6.17 -20.27 0.30
CA SER A 165 7.39 -19.57 0.71
C SER A 165 8.28 -19.22 -0.48
N LEU A 166 8.49 -20.17 -1.40
CA LEU A 166 9.27 -19.94 -2.63
C LEU A 166 8.62 -18.89 -3.53
N LEU A 167 7.31 -18.96 -3.73
CA LEU A 167 6.56 -17.98 -4.53
C LEU A 167 6.69 -16.58 -3.91
N THR A 168 6.46 -16.47 -2.60
CA THR A 168 6.61 -15.23 -1.83
C THR A 168 8.01 -14.67 -1.96
N MET A 169 9.04 -15.51 -1.80
CA MET A 169 10.43 -15.12 -1.94
C MET A 169 10.74 -14.60 -3.36
N ARG A 170 10.21 -15.23 -4.41
CA ARG A 170 10.39 -14.74 -5.79
C ARG A 170 9.77 -13.36 -6.00
N PHE A 171 8.54 -13.14 -5.54
CA PHE A 171 7.87 -11.85 -5.63
C PHE A 171 8.60 -10.77 -4.81
N LEU A 172 9.09 -11.12 -3.63
CA LEU A 172 9.84 -10.20 -2.77
C LEU A 172 11.18 -9.79 -3.40
N LEU A 173 11.92 -10.74 -3.97
CA LEU A 173 13.16 -10.46 -4.69
C LEU A 173 12.92 -9.59 -5.93
N ALA A 174 11.88 -9.90 -6.71
CA ALA A 174 11.50 -9.08 -7.86
C ALA A 174 11.14 -7.64 -7.44
N ASN A 175 10.40 -7.47 -6.35
CA ASN A 175 10.07 -6.17 -5.79
C ASN A 175 11.33 -5.44 -5.29
N TYR A 176 12.24 -6.14 -4.62
CA TYR A 176 13.49 -5.59 -4.11
C TYR A 176 14.37 -5.05 -5.25
N HIS A 177 14.52 -5.78 -6.34
CA HIS A 177 15.27 -5.29 -7.51
C HIS A 177 14.63 -4.06 -8.15
N ARG A 178 13.30 -4.00 -8.23
CA ARG A 178 12.58 -2.81 -8.71
C ARG A 178 12.81 -1.62 -7.77
N PHE A 179 12.74 -1.83 -6.47
CA PHE A 179 13.02 -0.82 -5.44
C PHE A 179 14.43 -0.25 -5.57
N VAL A 180 15.45 -1.11 -5.67
CA VAL A 180 16.84 -0.68 -5.80
C VAL A 180 17.02 0.19 -7.05
N ARG A 181 16.43 -0.20 -8.19
CA ARG A 181 16.49 0.59 -9.42
C ARG A 181 15.80 1.95 -9.27
N ALA A 182 14.61 1.98 -8.69
CA ALA A 182 13.87 3.22 -8.45
C ALA A 182 14.66 4.17 -7.54
N ARG A 183 15.29 3.64 -6.48
CA ARG A 183 16.14 4.41 -5.58
C ARG A 183 17.40 4.94 -6.29
N GLN A 184 18.05 4.14 -7.13
CA GLN A 184 19.21 4.57 -7.90
C GLN A 184 18.87 5.73 -8.84
N LEU A 185 17.77 5.63 -9.58
CA LEU A 185 17.31 6.70 -10.48
C LEU A 185 17.00 7.98 -9.70
N PHE A 186 16.30 7.87 -8.57
CA PHE A 186 15.98 9.01 -7.72
C PHE A 186 17.24 9.66 -7.13
N SER A 187 18.21 8.87 -6.68
CA SER A 187 19.47 9.38 -6.14
C SER A 187 20.26 10.19 -7.18
N LEU A 188 20.24 9.81 -8.46
CA LEU A 188 20.93 10.57 -9.52
C LEU A 188 20.33 11.96 -9.73
N GLU A 189 19.00 12.09 -9.66
CA GLU A 189 18.33 13.40 -9.68
C GLU A 189 18.69 14.22 -8.45
N LEU A 190 18.74 13.57 -7.28
CA LEU A 190 19.02 14.23 -6.01
C LEU A 190 20.47 14.72 -5.85
N VAL A 191 21.44 14.15 -6.57
CA VAL A 191 22.86 14.56 -6.50
C VAL A 191 23.07 16.04 -6.86
N HIS A 192 22.18 16.63 -7.65
CA HIS A 192 22.23 18.05 -8.02
C HIS A 192 21.52 18.96 -7.00
N SER A 193 20.85 18.39 -6.00
CA SER A 193 20.17 19.14 -4.96
C SER A 193 21.15 19.61 -3.90
N ILE A 194 20.92 20.81 -3.38
CA ILE A 194 21.69 21.39 -2.27
C ILE A 194 21.76 20.40 -1.10
N ALA A 195 20.67 19.69 -0.80
CA ALA A 195 20.62 18.72 0.29
C ALA A 195 21.60 17.54 0.13
N ALA A 196 21.97 17.17 -1.10
CA ALA A 196 22.93 16.10 -1.36
C ALA A 196 24.39 16.60 -1.29
N CYS A 197 24.62 17.89 -1.51
CA CYS A 197 25.93 18.53 -1.38
C CYS A 197 26.22 19.07 0.03
N THR A 198 25.22 19.14 0.90
CA THR A 198 25.36 19.58 2.29
C THR A 198 25.65 18.42 3.24
N VAL A 199 26.65 18.57 4.10
CA VAL A 199 26.98 17.59 5.15
C VAL A 199 26.67 18.20 6.52
N LEU A 200 25.89 17.48 7.33
CA LEU A 200 25.65 17.86 8.72
C LEU A 200 26.81 17.38 9.60
N VAL A 201 27.58 18.32 10.14
CA VAL A 201 28.65 18.03 11.10
C VAL A 201 28.12 18.21 12.51
N SER A 202 28.06 17.12 13.27
CA SER A 202 27.63 17.13 14.67
C SER A 202 28.84 17.17 15.61
N PHE A 203 28.62 17.64 16.86
CA PHE A 203 29.63 17.66 17.94
C PHE A 203 30.87 18.51 17.63
N LEU A 204 30.64 19.78 17.31
CA LEU A 204 31.72 20.68 16.94
C LEU A 204 32.50 21.21 18.16
N PRO A 205 33.85 21.09 18.17
CA PRO A 205 34.66 21.56 19.29
C PRO A 205 34.63 23.10 19.37
N PRO A 206 34.81 23.69 20.55
CA PRO A 206 34.57 25.12 20.78
C PRO A 206 35.41 26.05 19.91
N HIS A 207 36.61 25.64 19.52
CA HIS A 207 37.50 26.43 18.64
C HIS A 207 37.08 26.43 17.16
N LEU A 208 36.21 25.50 16.73
CA LEU A 208 35.70 25.43 15.35
C LEU A 208 34.27 25.97 15.21
N ARG A 209 33.63 26.46 16.29
CA ARG A 209 32.22 26.92 16.27
C ARG A 209 31.98 28.22 15.49
N GLY A 210 33.00 28.83 14.91
CA GLY A 210 32.86 29.98 14.02
C GLY A 210 32.80 29.54 12.56
N GLU A 211 31.96 30.19 11.76
CA GLU A 211 31.83 29.91 10.32
C GLU A 211 33.17 30.03 9.59
N CYS A 212 33.92 31.12 9.80
CA CYS A 212 35.24 31.31 9.20
C CYS A 212 36.24 30.23 9.62
N ALA A 213 36.25 29.82 10.89
CA ALA A 213 37.15 28.79 11.39
C ALA A 213 36.87 27.42 10.75
N LEU A 214 35.60 27.12 10.49
CA LEU A 214 35.19 25.89 9.82
C LEU A 214 35.59 25.88 8.35
N VAL A 215 35.39 26.99 7.64
CA VAL A 215 35.80 27.16 6.24
C VAL A 215 37.30 26.93 6.11
N THR A 216 38.11 27.65 6.89
CA THR A 216 39.57 27.49 6.87
C THR A 216 40.01 26.06 7.21
N TYR A 217 39.34 25.39 8.15
CA TYR A 217 39.66 24.00 8.51
C TYR A 217 39.44 23.03 7.34
N TYR A 218 38.31 23.11 6.65
CA TYR A 218 37.99 22.21 5.53
C TYR A 218 38.76 22.56 4.25
N GLU A 219 39.03 23.85 4.00
CA GLU A 219 39.89 24.29 2.90
C GLU A 219 41.34 23.78 3.09
N ASN A 220 41.85 23.82 4.32
CA ASN A 220 43.17 23.25 4.64
C ASN A 220 43.24 21.72 4.44
N MET A 221 42.10 21.02 4.48
CA MET A 221 41.99 19.60 4.15
C MET A 221 41.87 19.32 2.64
N GLY A 222 41.76 20.37 1.81
CA GLY A 222 41.63 20.25 0.36
C GLY A 222 40.18 20.09 -0.13
N PHE A 223 39.18 20.38 0.70
CA PHE A 223 37.78 20.39 0.28
C PHE A 223 37.36 21.81 -0.17
N ALA A 224 36.63 21.90 -1.30
CA ALA A 224 36.02 23.14 -1.73
C ALA A 224 34.72 23.36 -0.95
N VAL A 225 34.65 24.44 -0.16
CA VAL A 225 33.49 24.78 0.67
C VAL A 225 32.70 25.89 -0.01
N GLU A 226 31.45 25.63 -0.36
CA GLU A 226 30.57 26.65 -0.96
C GLU A 226 29.98 27.59 0.10
N SER A 227 29.41 27.02 1.16
CA SER A 227 28.84 27.77 2.28
C SER A 227 28.89 26.96 3.57
N VAL A 228 28.94 27.68 4.69
CA VAL A 228 28.85 27.12 6.04
C VAL A 228 27.78 27.88 6.80
N SER A 229 26.96 27.16 7.56
CA SER A 229 25.99 27.77 8.47
C SER A 229 26.05 27.06 9.81
N VAL A 230 26.30 27.82 10.88
CA VAL A 230 26.35 27.26 12.24
C VAL A 230 24.96 27.30 12.85
N CYS A 231 24.41 26.11 13.13
CA CYS A 231 23.13 25.98 13.82
C CYS A 231 23.31 26.33 15.31
N HIS A 232 22.62 27.39 15.75
CA HIS A 232 22.59 27.80 17.15
C HIS A 232 21.41 27.15 17.87
N ASP A 233 21.52 26.99 19.20
CA ASP A 233 20.39 26.54 20.00
C ASP A 233 19.28 27.60 19.99
N VAL A 234 18.21 27.30 19.25
CA VAL A 234 17.02 28.14 19.13
C VAL A 234 15.88 27.66 20.03
N GLY A 235 16.13 26.73 20.96
CA GLY A 235 15.11 26.17 21.84
C GLY A 235 14.36 27.22 22.65
N ALA A 236 15.04 28.27 23.11
CA ALA A 236 14.42 29.38 23.83
C ALA A 236 13.53 30.28 22.94
N LEU A 237 13.80 30.35 21.63
CA LEU A 237 13.07 31.21 20.70
C LEU A 237 11.76 30.59 20.21
N MET A 238 11.72 29.26 20.07
CA MET A 238 10.53 28.50 19.64
C MET A 238 9.25 28.87 20.42
N PRO A 239 9.23 28.89 21.78
CA PRO A 239 8.01 29.24 22.52
C PRO A 239 7.57 30.70 22.31
N HIS A 240 8.48 31.60 21.92
CA HIS A 240 8.11 32.98 21.57
C HIS A 240 7.47 33.05 20.18
N LEU A 241 8.00 32.30 19.22
CA LEU A 241 7.42 32.20 17.88
C LEU A 241 6.02 31.57 17.93
N ASP A 242 5.82 30.53 18.74
CA ASP A 242 4.52 29.89 18.93
C ASP A 242 3.49 30.85 19.52
N LYS A 243 3.89 31.68 20.50
CA LYS A 243 3.02 32.74 21.06
C LYS A 243 2.65 33.77 19.99
N CYS A 244 3.61 34.20 19.17
CA CYS A 244 3.35 35.12 18.08
C CYS A 244 2.39 34.51 17.04
N MET A 245 2.60 33.25 16.65
CA MET A 245 1.73 32.53 15.71
C MET A 245 0.32 32.36 16.29
N ALA A 246 0.20 32.00 17.57
CA ALA A 246 -1.09 31.89 18.24
C ALA A 246 -1.84 33.23 18.32
N ALA A 247 -1.12 34.33 18.58
CA ALA A 247 -1.69 35.67 18.57
C ALA A 247 -2.16 36.09 17.17
N LEU A 248 -1.36 35.79 16.13
CA LEU A 248 -1.72 36.04 14.73
C LEU A 248 -2.97 35.26 14.32
N LEU A 249 -3.04 33.96 14.63
CA LEU A 249 -4.22 33.13 14.33
C LEU A 249 -5.48 33.62 15.04
N LYS A 250 -5.35 34.10 16.30
CA LYS A 250 -6.47 34.71 17.02
C LYS A 250 -6.93 36.01 16.35
N LEU A 251 -5.98 36.83 15.90
CA LEU A 251 -6.28 38.08 15.20
C LEU A 251 -6.96 37.78 13.86
N GLU A 252 -6.44 36.84 13.08
CA GLU A 252 -7.05 36.36 11.84
C GLU A 252 -8.46 35.79 12.06
N HIS A 253 -8.67 35.00 13.11
CA HIS A 253 -9.98 34.49 13.46
C HIS A 253 -10.96 35.62 13.84
N SER A 254 -10.50 36.62 14.60
CA SER A 254 -11.32 37.80 14.94
C SER A 254 -11.65 38.65 13.70
N TRP A 255 -10.68 38.80 12.80
CA TRP A 255 -10.82 39.53 11.55
C TRP A 255 -11.80 38.84 10.60
N THR A 256 -11.66 37.54 10.39
CA THR A 256 -12.60 36.74 9.57
C THR A 256 -14.01 36.76 10.14
N LYS A 257 -14.18 36.73 11.47
CA LYS A 257 -15.48 36.89 12.13
C LYS A 257 -16.08 38.28 11.91
N TYR A 258 -15.26 39.33 11.93
CA TYR A 258 -15.70 40.70 11.70
C TYR A 258 -16.11 40.93 10.23
N VAL A 259 -15.30 40.48 9.28
CA VAL A 259 -15.50 40.71 7.84
C VAL A 259 -16.61 39.80 7.27
N GLY A 260 -16.77 38.58 7.79
CA GLY A 260 -17.71 37.59 7.26
C GLY A 260 -17.24 36.93 5.95
N ASN A 261 -17.89 35.82 5.56
CA ASN A 261 -17.65 35.15 4.29
C ASN A 261 -18.99 34.81 3.61
N PRO A 262 -19.32 35.38 2.44
CA PRO A 262 -18.52 36.33 1.66
C PRO A 262 -18.40 37.70 2.35
N CYS A 263 -17.30 38.42 2.10
CA CYS A 263 -17.11 39.78 2.60
C CYS A 263 -18.25 40.67 2.09
N ALA A 264 -19.09 41.20 2.98
CA ALA A 264 -20.13 42.17 2.61
C ALA A 264 -19.56 43.58 2.36
N VAL A 265 -18.26 43.76 2.58
CA VAL A 265 -17.52 44.98 2.23
C VAL A 265 -17.22 44.91 0.73
N GLU A 266 -18.23 45.18 -0.10
CA GLU A 266 -18.07 45.40 -1.54
C GLU A 266 -17.52 46.82 -1.81
N ALA A 267 -16.71 46.89 -2.88
CA ALA A 267 -16.42 48.03 -3.75
C ALA A 267 -15.58 49.20 -3.21
#